data_AF-A0A2T7G229-F1
#
_entry.id   AF-A0A2T7G229-F1
#
_cell.length_a   1.000
_cell.length_b   1.000
_cell.length_c   1.000
_cell.angle_alpha   90.00
_cell.angle_beta   90.00
_cell.angle_gamma   90.00
#
_symmetry.space_group_name_H-M   'P 1'
#
loop_
_entity.id
_entity.type
_entity.pdbx_description
1 polymer ?
#
loop_
_entity_poly.entity_id
_entity_poly.type
_entity_poly.pdbx_seq_one_letter_code
_entity_poly.pdbx_strand_id
1 'polypeptide(L)'
;MVSGLGLAASAAPATATPASCVLEVEDKSYIDGQCSFELLSGDDGSFKIMGAAGDYFAYVYVEGENRATAHWNEIAGVNRAHTPLGALTRDGACWISDTARICATAVVQKTELPPFGKWDCEVMGFTLDAQTYNVSGQEFPVVQIDKLGDQGYYVVLPDNYGIGLFEIEENSLVWYSQASGDAFDCRRE
;
A
#
# COMPACT_ATOMS: atom_id res chain seq x y z
N MET A 1 -27.97 48.59 7.58
CA MET A 1 -26.62 48.40 6.99
C MET A 1 -26.36 46.91 6.96
N VAL A 2 -25.93 46.38 5.81
CA VAL A 2 -26.00 44.95 5.45
C VAL A 2 -24.95 44.12 6.20
N SER A 3 -25.39 42.99 6.75
CA SER A 3 -24.56 41.94 7.35
C SER A 3 -23.71 41.23 6.30
N GLY A 4 -22.43 41.00 6.59
CA GLY A 4 -21.58 40.07 5.85
C GLY A 4 -21.10 38.95 6.78
N LEU A 5 -21.73 37.78 6.71
CA LEU A 5 -21.16 36.54 7.25
C LEU A 5 -20.15 36.02 6.22
N GLY A 6 -18.87 36.04 6.55
CA GLY A 6 -17.84 35.36 5.76
C GLY A 6 -17.91 33.86 5.98
N LEU A 7 -18.14 33.10 4.91
CA LEU A 7 -17.88 31.66 4.91
C LEU A 7 -16.36 31.45 4.91
N ALA A 8 -15.83 30.88 5.99
CA ALA A 8 -14.50 30.29 5.97
C ALA A 8 -14.59 28.92 5.28
N ALA A 9 -14.01 28.80 4.09
CA ALA A 9 -13.80 27.50 3.45
C ALA A 9 -12.68 26.77 4.19
N SER A 10 -13.00 25.64 4.83
CA SER A 10 -12.01 24.72 5.37
C SER A 10 -11.34 23.98 4.21
N ALA A 11 -10.04 24.21 4.00
CA ALA A 11 -9.26 23.37 3.10
C ALA A 11 -9.04 22.01 3.78
N ALA A 12 -9.42 20.92 3.11
CA ALA A 12 -9.06 19.58 3.56
C ALA A 12 -7.53 19.41 3.41
N PRO A 13 -6.84 18.79 4.39
CA PRO A 13 -5.42 18.49 4.24
C PRO A 13 -5.22 17.51 3.07
N ALA A 14 -4.25 17.81 2.20
CA ALA A 14 -3.74 16.83 1.26
C ALA A 14 -3.25 15.62 2.07
N THR A 15 -3.91 14.47 1.90
CA THR A 15 -3.69 13.32 2.77
C THR A 15 -2.64 12.44 2.13
N ALA A 16 -1.44 12.44 2.69
CA ALA A 16 -0.38 11.54 2.22
C ALA A 16 -0.74 10.07 2.57
N THR A 17 -0.61 9.17 1.61
CA THR A 17 -0.87 7.73 1.74
C THR A 17 0.43 6.93 1.80
N PRO A 18 0.52 5.84 2.59
CA PRO A 18 1.69 4.96 2.56
C PRO A 18 1.92 4.34 1.17
N ALA A 19 3.18 4.32 0.73
CA ALA A 19 3.62 3.71 -0.53
C ALA A 19 4.98 2.99 -0.34
N SER A 20 5.36 2.19 -1.34
CA SER A 20 6.76 1.76 -1.53
C SER A 20 7.36 2.61 -2.65
N CYS A 21 8.46 3.29 -2.37
CA CYS A 21 9.08 4.23 -3.31
C CYS A 21 10.54 3.88 -3.59
N VAL A 22 10.98 4.30 -4.77
CA VAL A 22 12.39 4.41 -5.13
C VAL A 22 12.67 5.85 -5.52
N LEU A 23 13.75 6.42 -4.99
CA LEU A 23 14.38 7.63 -5.51
C LEU A 23 15.87 7.34 -5.70
N GLU A 24 16.26 7.21 -6.96
CA GLU A 24 17.65 7.05 -7.37
C GLU A 24 18.06 8.24 -8.23
N VAL A 25 19.24 8.78 -7.96
CA VAL A 25 19.84 9.89 -8.72
C VAL A 25 21.32 9.56 -8.94
N GLU A 26 21.79 9.56 -10.18
CA GLU A 26 23.17 9.19 -10.57
C GLU A 26 23.60 7.83 -9.98
N ASP A 27 22.76 6.80 -10.16
CA ASP A 27 22.94 5.43 -9.64
C ASP A 27 23.05 5.31 -8.10
N LYS A 28 22.77 6.39 -7.36
CA LYS A 28 22.73 6.39 -5.90
C LYS A 28 21.29 6.37 -5.41
N SER A 29 20.99 5.39 -4.56
CA SER A 29 19.69 5.30 -3.89
C SER A 29 19.60 6.25 -2.69
N TYR A 30 18.52 7.04 -2.66
CA TYR A 30 18.18 8.00 -1.61
C TYR A 30 16.89 7.61 -0.87
N ILE A 31 15.97 6.93 -1.55
CA ILE A 31 14.78 6.31 -0.98
C ILE A 31 14.67 4.92 -1.60
N ASP A 32 14.52 3.90 -0.77
CA ASP A 32 14.22 2.52 -1.18
C ASP A 32 13.39 1.86 -0.07
N GLY A 33 12.09 1.68 -0.34
CA GLY A 33 11.13 1.09 0.60
C GLY A 33 10.03 2.06 1.03
N GLN A 34 9.58 1.96 2.28
CA GLN A 34 8.40 2.69 2.74
C GLN A 34 8.56 4.22 2.65
N CYS A 35 7.55 4.86 2.11
CA CYS A 35 7.48 6.30 1.90
C CYS A 35 6.04 6.78 2.11
N SER A 36 5.86 8.09 2.21
CA SER A 36 4.56 8.72 1.99
C SER A 36 4.45 9.19 0.54
N PHE A 37 3.32 8.91 -0.08
CA PHE A 37 2.92 9.37 -1.40
C PHE A 37 1.78 10.38 -1.27
N GLU A 38 1.87 11.52 -1.95
CA GLU A 38 0.88 12.58 -1.90
C GLU A 38 0.57 13.03 -3.32
N LEU A 39 -0.70 12.97 -3.73
CA LEU A 39 -1.14 13.59 -5.00
C LEU A 39 -1.10 15.11 -4.85
N LEU A 40 -0.50 15.78 -5.84
CA LEU A 40 -0.54 17.24 -5.91
C LEU A 40 -1.91 17.66 -6.43
N SER A 41 -2.33 18.88 -6.07
CA SER A 41 -3.60 19.45 -6.52
C SER A 41 -3.68 19.47 -8.05
N GLY A 42 -4.62 18.71 -8.62
CA GLY A 42 -4.81 18.56 -10.06
C GLY A 42 -5.27 17.14 -10.41
N ASP A 43 -5.83 16.97 -11.61
CA ASP A 43 -6.27 15.66 -12.13
C ASP A 43 -5.24 15.05 -13.11
N ASP A 44 -4.03 15.59 -13.14
CA ASP A 44 -2.95 15.21 -14.07
C ASP A 44 -2.10 14.02 -13.56
N GLY A 45 -2.26 13.65 -12.29
CA GLY A 45 -1.47 12.60 -11.65
C GLY A 45 -0.09 13.06 -11.16
N SER A 46 0.14 14.36 -11.05
CA SER A 46 1.33 14.92 -10.38
C SER A 46 1.36 14.51 -8.90
N PHE A 47 2.54 14.24 -8.36
CA PHE A 47 2.68 13.70 -7.00
C PHE A 47 3.99 14.09 -6.31
N LYS A 48 4.05 13.82 -5.01
CA LYS A 48 5.22 13.92 -4.16
C LYS A 48 5.47 12.59 -3.47
N ILE A 49 6.73 12.17 -3.41
CA ILE A 49 7.19 11.10 -2.52
C ILE A 49 8.09 11.66 -1.43
N MET A 50 8.02 11.10 -0.23
CA MET A 50 8.91 11.43 0.88
C MET A 50 9.30 10.14 1.61
N GLY A 51 10.60 9.90 1.77
CA GLY A 51 11.10 8.71 2.45
C GLY A 51 10.67 8.67 3.92
N ALA A 52 10.56 7.48 4.51
CA ALA A 52 10.10 7.33 5.91
C ALA A 52 10.93 8.12 6.93
N ALA A 53 12.24 8.32 6.68
CA ALA A 53 13.11 9.13 7.53
C ALA A 53 12.82 10.64 7.44
N GLY A 54 12.13 11.10 6.40
CA GLY A 54 11.85 12.51 6.12
C GLY A 54 13.04 13.29 5.51
N ASP A 55 14.18 12.64 5.31
CA ASP A 55 15.41 13.30 4.84
C ASP A 55 15.41 13.63 3.35
N TYR A 56 14.69 12.85 2.53
CA TYR A 56 14.64 13.03 1.08
C TYR A 56 13.20 13.00 0.56
N PHE A 57 12.93 13.82 -0.46
CA PHE A 57 11.66 13.86 -1.17
C PHE A 57 11.84 14.35 -2.60
N ALA A 58 10.88 13.97 -3.46
CA ALA A 58 10.83 14.42 -4.85
C ALA A 58 9.39 14.80 -5.24
N TYR A 59 9.26 15.86 -6.02
CA TYR A 59 8.03 16.23 -6.73
C TYR A 59 8.14 15.77 -8.18
N VAL A 60 7.07 15.16 -8.68
CA VAL A 60 6.90 14.80 -10.09
C VAL A 60 5.68 15.56 -10.63
N TYR A 61 5.91 16.35 -11.67
CA TYR A 61 4.91 17.14 -12.36
C TYR A 61 4.59 16.49 -13.70
N VAL A 62 3.41 15.90 -13.83
CA VAL A 62 2.97 15.21 -15.05
C VAL A 62 2.48 16.24 -16.06
N GLU A 63 3.07 16.23 -17.26
CA GLU A 63 2.84 17.24 -18.31
C GLU A 63 2.05 16.68 -19.50
N GLY A 64 1.57 15.44 -19.38
CA GLY A 64 0.82 14.71 -20.40
C GLY A 64 1.18 13.24 -20.42
N GLU A 65 0.70 12.54 -21.44
CA GLU A 65 0.92 11.10 -21.58
C GLU A 65 2.41 10.77 -21.61
N ASN A 66 2.84 9.95 -20.65
CA ASN A 66 4.21 9.48 -20.49
C ASN A 66 5.29 10.59 -20.45
N ARG A 67 4.93 11.81 -20.06
CA ARG A 67 5.87 12.94 -19.89
C ARG A 67 5.71 13.60 -18.53
N ALA A 68 6.83 13.82 -17.85
CA ALA A 68 6.87 14.57 -16.60
C ALA A 68 8.18 15.34 -16.45
N THR A 69 8.21 16.29 -15.51
CA THR A 69 9.45 16.87 -14.96
C THR A 69 9.49 16.63 -13.47
N ALA A 70 10.68 16.60 -12.86
CA ALA A 70 10.80 16.39 -11.42
C ALA A 70 11.87 17.27 -10.76
N HIS A 71 11.66 17.50 -9.47
CA HIS A 71 12.58 18.24 -8.61
C HIS A 71 12.71 17.53 -7.26
N TRP A 72 13.90 17.56 -6.66
CA TRP A 72 14.16 16.94 -5.37
C TRP A 72 15.02 17.86 -4.49
N ASN A 73 15.22 17.45 -3.23
CA ASN A 73 15.89 18.27 -2.24
C ASN A 73 17.42 18.17 -2.23
N GLU A 74 18.00 17.13 -2.86
CA GLU A 74 19.44 16.85 -3.02
C GLU A 74 20.21 16.60 -1.71
N ILE A 75 20.00 17.45 -0.71
CA ILE A 75 20.64 17.47 0.59
C ILE A 75 19.65 16.97 1.64
N ALA A 76 20.07 15.97 2.42
CA ALA A 76 19.29 15.40 3.52
C ALA A 76 18.71 16.48 4.45
N GLY A 77 17.41 16.40 4.72
CA GLY A 77 16.69 17.27 5.67
C GLY A 77 16.42 18.69 5.17
N VAL A 78 16.84 19.06 3.95
CA VAL A 78 16.50 20.36 3.36
C VAL A 78 15.04 20.37 2.90
N ASN A 79 14.23 21.23 3.50
CA ASN A 79 12.78 21.33 3.26
C ASN A 79 12.38 22.02 1.95
N ARG A 80 13.24 22.01 0.93
CA ARG A 80 12.98 22.65 -0.37
C ARG A 80 13.52 21.78 -1.50
N ALA A 81 12.71 21.56 -2.54
CA ALA A 81 13.13 20.87 -3.76
C ALA A 81 13.36 21.89 -4.88
N HIS A 82 14.63 22.24 -5.10
CA HIS A 82 15.05 23.14 -6.18
C HIS A 82 15.92 22.47 -7.23
N THR A 83 16.44 21.27 -6.95
CA THR A 83 17.35 20.58 -7.85
C THR A 83 16.53 19.82 -8.90
N PRO A 84 16.66 20.14 -10.20
CA PRO A 84 15.90 19.47 -11.26
C PRO A 84 16.46 18.07 -11.53
N LEU A 85 15.57 17.12 -11.81
CA LEU A 85 15.89 15.75 -12.26
C LEU A 85 15.67 15.56 -13.76
N GLY A 86 15.35 16.65 -14.47
CA GLY A 86 15.15 16.68 -15.91
C GLY A 86 13.77 16.19 -16.36
N ALA A 87 13.67 15.95 -17.67
CA ALA A 87 12.49 15.37 -18.29
C ALA A 87 12.47 13.85 -18.06
N LEU A 88 11.32 13.34 -17.66
CA LEU A 88 11.09 11.95 -17.33
C LEU A 88 10.10 11.31 -18.30
N THR A 89 10.32 10.03 -18.58
CA THR A 89 9.38 9.15 -19.29
C THR A 89 8.84 8.10 -18.33
N ARG A 90 7.61 7.65 -18.58
CA ARG A 90 6.99 6.62 -17.75
C ARG A 90 7.44 5.22 -18.15
N ASP A 91 7.84 4.43 -17.15
CA ASP A 91 8.14 3.01 -17.28
C ASP A 91 7.50 2.24 -16.12
N GLY A 92 6.38 1.56 -16.39
CA GLY A 92 5.59 0.87 -15.36
C GLY A 92 5.14 1.80 -14.23
N ALA A 93 5.59 1.52 -13.01
CA ALA A 93 5.33 2.33 -11.81
C ALA A 93 6.34 3.47 -11.59
N CYS A 94 7.28 3.64 -12.52
CA CYS A 94 8.39 4.56 -12.40
C CYS A 94 8.34 5.69 -13.44
N TRP A 95 8.93 6.81 -13.08
CA TRP A 95 9.32 7.90 -13.95
C TRP A 95 10.85 7.93 -14.02
N ILE A 96 11.39 7.83 -15.22
CA ILE A 96 12.83 7.60 -15.45
C ILE A 96 13.41 8.63 -16.42
N SER A 97 14.67 8.97 -16.21
CA SER A 97 15.57 9.66 -17.16
C SER A 97 16.92 8.93 -17.18
N ASP A 98 17.89 9.48 -17.91
CA ASP A 98 19.27 8.98 -17.93
C ASP A 98 19.95 9.04 -16.55
N THR A 99 19.46 9.88 -15.64
CA THR A 99 20.11 10.13 -14.33
C THR A 99 19.20 9.95 -13.14
N ALA A 100 17.90 9.72 -13.32
CA ALA A 100 16.96 9.60 -12.22
C ALA A 100 15.97 8.45 -12.42
N ARG A 101 15.63 7.75 -11.33
CA ARG A 101 14.52 6.81 -11.28
C ARG A 101 13.67 7.11 -10.05
N ILE A 102 12.40 7.43 -10.30
CA ILE A 102 11.41 7.76 -9.27
C ILE A 102 10.24 6.77 -9.41
N CYS A 103 10.12 5.83 -8.48
CA CYS A 103 9.04 4.85 -8.48
C CYS A 103 8.10 5.11 -7.30
N ALA A 104 6.81 4.89 -7.52
CA ALA A 104 5.82 4.83 -6.46
C ALA A 104 4.83 3.70 -6.77
N THR A 105 4.82 2.70 -5.92
CA THR A 105 3.82 1.63 -5.94
C THR A 105 2.99 1.69 -4.66
N ALA A 106 1.73 1.29 -4.74
CA ALA A 106 0.95 1.01 -3.54
C ALA A 106 1.74 0.04 -2.64
N VAL A 107 1.78 0.29 -1.34
CA VAL A 107 2.20 -0.79 -0.42
C VAL A 107 1.11 -1.84 -0.53
N VAL A 108 1.43 -3.01 -1.08
CA VAL A 108 0.61 -4.18 -0.79
C VAL A 108 0.84 -4.43 0.69
N GLN A 109 -0.13 -4.05 1.51
CA GLN A 109 0.00 -4.28 2.95
C GLN A 109 0.19 -5.78 3.13
N LYS A 110 1.02 -6.21 4.08
CA LYS A 110 1.20 -7.66 4.33
C LYS A 110 -0.14 -8.33 4.68
N THR A 111 -1.12 -7.54 5.12
CA THR A 111 -2.53 -7.87 5.35
C THR A 111 -3.39 -7.95 4.08
N GLU A 112 -2.81 -7.84 2.90
CA GLU A 112 -3.46 -8.03 1.58
C GLU A 112 -2.85 -9.21 0.82
N LEU A 113 -1.68 -9.70 1.26
CA LEU A 113 -1.08 -10.93 0.78
C LEU A 113 -1.78 -12.15 1.39
N PRO A 114 -1.87 -13.28 0.68
CA PRO A 114 -2.33 -14.52 1.27
C PRO A 114 -1.60 -14.85 2.58
N PRO A 115 -2.31 -15.31 3.62
CA PRO A 115 -3.71 -15.74 3.62
C PRO A 115 -4.75 -14.61 3.80
N PHE A 116 -4.34 -13.36 3.92
CA PHE A 116 -5.26 -12.25 4.14
C PHE A 116 -6.00 -11.88 2.84
N GLY A 117 -7.27 -11.49 2.96
CA GLY A 117 -8.14 -11.18 1.84
C GLY A 117 -9.49 -11.90 1.93
N LYS A 118 -10.24 -11.85 0.83
CA LYS A 118 -11.54 -12.50 0.69
C LYS A 118 -11.40 -13.79 -0.13
N TRP A 119 -12.05 -14.84 0.34
CA TRP A 119 -11.90 -16.19 -0.18
C TRP A 119 -13.26 -16.85 -0.31
N ASP A 120 -13.50 -17.46 -1.48
CA ASP A 120 -14.62 -18.35 -1.75
C ASP A 120 -14.13 -19.79 -1.69
N CYS A 121 -14.65 -20.56 -0.71
CA CYS A 121 -14.31 -21.95 -0.47
C CYS A 121 -15.43 -22.91 -0.92
N GLU A 122 -16.20 -22.52 -1.94
CA GLU A 122 -17.35 -23.22 -2.53
C GLU A 122 -18.56 -23.38 -1.61
N VAL A 123 -18.34 -23.87 -0.38
CA VAL A 123 -19.37 -24.11 0.64
C VAL A 123 -19.46 -22.97 1.65
N MET A 124 -18.41 -22.18 1.78
CA MET A 124 -18.37 -21.00 2.63
C MET A 124 -17.47 -19.93 2.03
N GLY A 125 -17.80 -18.67 2.26
CA GLY A 125 -16.91 -17.54 2.00
C GLY A 125 -16.40 -16.95 3.30
N PHE A 126 -15.13 -16.54 3.33
CA PHE A 126 -14.58 -15.82 4.46
C PHE A 126 -13.71 -14.64 4.03
N THR A 127 -13.58 -13.66 4.92
CA THR A 127 -12.59 -12.58 4.81
C THR A 127 -11.67 -12.64 6.02
N LEU A 128 -10.37 -12.53 5.81
CA LEU A 128 -9.37 -12.48 6.87
C LEU A 128 -8.49 -11.25 6.71
N ASP A 129 -8.36 -10.46 7.77
CA ASP A 129 -7.33 -9.44 7.92
C ASP A 129 -6.53 -9.68 9.21
N ALA A 130 -5.65 -8.74 9.60
CA ALA A 130 -4.82 -8.91 10.80
C ALA A 130 -5.59 -8.89 12.13
N GLN A 131 -6.83 -8.41 12.13
CA GLN A 131 -7.65 -8.16 13.31
C GLN A 131 -8.99 -8.88 13.27
N THR A 132 -9.44 -9.29 12.09
CA THR A 132 -10.82 -9.70 11.85
C THR A 132 -10.88 -10.93 10.97
N TYR A 133 -11.74 -11.88 11.37
CA TYR A 133 -12.16 -13.01 10.57
C TYR A 133 -13.68 -12.95 10.41
N ASN A 134 -14.15 -12.77 9.18
CA ASN A 134 -15.56 -12.80 8.85
C ASN A 134 -15.88 -14.10 8.10
N VAL A 135 -16.87 -14.86 8.55
CA VAL A 135 -17.36 -16.04 7.83
C VAL A 135 -18.89 -16.04 7.87
N SER A 136 -19.52 -16.27 6.71
CA SER A 136 -20.98 -16.31 6.59
C SER A 136 -21.68 -15.06 7.15
N GLY A 137 -21.03 -13.89 7.08
CA GLY A 137 -21.55 -12.62 7.60
C GLY A 137 -21.41 -12.42 9.10
N GLN A 138 -20.84 -13.39 9.83
CA GLN A 138 -20.50 -13.24 11.24
C GLN A 138 -19.02 -12.88 11.39
N GLU A 139 -18.76 -11.86 12.20
CA GLU A 139 -17.44 -11.30 12.43
C GLU A 139 -16.87 -11.75 13.78
N PHE A 140 -15.60 -12.15 13.78
CA PHE A 140 -14.86 -12.56 14.97
C PHE A 140 -13.51 -11.81 15.01
N PRO A 141 -13.09 -11.32 16.19
CA PRO A 141 -11.76 -10.75 16.32
C PRO A 141 -10.70 -11.85 16.21
N VAL A 142 -9.60 -11.57 15.50
CA VAL A 142 -8.43 -12.44 15.45
C VAL A 142 -7.59 -12.20 16.70
N VAL A 143 -7.34 -13.25 17.47
CA VAL A 143 -6.51 -13.19 18.68
C VAL A 143 -5.03 -13.29 18.31
N GLN A 144 -4.70 -14.22 17.41
CA GLN A 144 -3.32 -14.49 17.01
C GLN A 144 -3.29 -15.16 15.64
N ILE A 145 -2.22 -14.89 14.88
CA ILE A 145 -1.92 -15.60 13.63
C ILE A 145 -0.48 -16.11 13.72
N ASP A 146 -0.33 -17.43 13.77
CA ASP A 146 0.96 -18.10 13.79
C ASP A 146 1.32 -18.60 12.40
N LYS A 147 2.58 -18.45 12.00
CA LYS A 147 3.09 -19.05 10.76
C LYS A 147 3.45 -20.52 11.02
N LEU A 148 2.93 -21.42 10.20
CA LEU A 148 3.24 -22.85 10.21
C LEU A 148 4.23 -23.16 9.08
N GLY A 149 5.52 -23.03 9.36
CA GLY A 149 6.57 -23.21 8.35
C GLY A 149 6.48 -22.17 7.23
N ASP A 150 6.70 -22.57 5.98
CA ASP A 150 6.65 -21.66 4.83
C ASP A 150 5.34 -21.67 4.04
N GLN A 151 4.46 -22.63 4.29
CA GLN A 151 3.29 -22.87 3.44
C GLN A 151 1.96 -22.91 4.22
N GLY A 152 1.96 -22.49 5.49
CA GLY A 152 0.74 -22.47 6.26
C GLY A 152 0.70 -21.42 7.36
N TYR A 153 -0.50 -21.17 7.85
CA TYR A 153 -0.82 -20.27 8.95
C TYR A 153 -1.86 -20.92 9.86
N TYR A 154 -1.83 -20.54 11.12
CA TYR A 154 -2.82 -20.91 12.11
C TYR A 154 -3.45 -19.65 12.70
N VAL A 155 -4.75 -19.48 12.50
CA VAL A 155 -5.52 -18.34 13.01
C VAL A 155 -6.23 -18.77 14.28
N VAL A 156 -6.01 -18.02 15.36
CA VAL A 156 -6.66 -18.23 16.65
C VAL A 156 -7.75 -17.17 16.82
N LEU A 157 -8.97 -17.63 17.06
CA LEU A 157 -10.14 -16.81 17.38
C LEU A 157 -10.46 -16.89 18.89
N PRO A 158 -11.45 -16.15 19.42
CA PRO A 158 -11.88 -16.26 20.80
C PRO A 158 -12.22 -17.69 21.19
N ASP A 159 -12.15 -17.96 22.49
CA ASP A 159 -12.37 -19.29 23.06
C ASP A 159 -11.39 -20.37 22.53
N ASN A 160 -10.25 -19.93 22.00
CA ASN A 160 -9.18 -20.79 21.48
C ASN A 160 -9.63 -21.66 20.28
N TYR A 161 -10.61 -21.19 19.52
CA TYR A 161 -10.99 -21.82 18.26
C TYR A 161 -9.92 -21.56 17.19
N GLY A 162 -9.40 -22.62 16.58
CA GLY A 162 -8.32 -22.54 15.61
C GLY A 162 -8.74 -22.89 14.18
N ILE A 163 -8.19 -22.15 13.23
CA ILE A 163 -8.33 -22.37 11.78
C ILE A 163 -6.94 -22.55 11.20
N GLY A 164 -6.72 -23.64 10.45
CA GLY A 164 -5.53 -23.84 9.64
C GLY A 164 -5.73 -23.31 8.23
N LEU A 165 -4.73 -22.63 7.68
CA LEU A 165 -4.68 -22.21 6.29
C LEU A 165 -3.41 -22.79 5.67
N PHE A 166 -3.53 -23.56 4.60
CA PHE A 166 -2.43 -24.33 4.01
C PHE A 166 -2.38 -24.16 2.50
N GLU A 167 -1.30 -24.66 1.90
CA GLU A 167 -1.09 -24.68 0.44
C GLU A 167 -1.33 -23.29 -0.18
N ILE A 168 -0.82 -22.26 0.52
CA ILE A 168 -1.11 -20.87 0.20
C ILE A 168 -0.32 -20.43 -1.03
N GLU A 169 -1.08 -20.03 -2.05
CA GLU A 169 -0.61 -19.39 -3.27
C GLU A 169 -1.26 -18.01 -3.40
N GLU A 170 -0.95 -17.28 -4.47
CA GLU A 170 -1.48 -15.93 -4.72
C GLU A 170 -3.03 -15.91 -4.74
N ASN A 171 -3.64 -16.90 -5.39
CA ASN A 171 -5.09 -16.95 -5.64
C ASN A 171 -5.78 -18.24 -5.15
N SER A 172 -5.07 -19.07 -4.38
CA SER A 172 -5.64 -20.28 -3.76
C SER A 172 -5.04 -20.57 -2.39
N LEU A 173 -5.84 -21.23 -1.55
CA LEU A 173 -5.40 -21.85 -0.30
C LEU A 173 -6.38 -22.96 0.10
N VAL A 174 -5.99 -23.77 1.08
CA VAL A 174 -6.88 -24.74 1.75
C VAL A 174 -7.22 -24.22 3.14
N TRP A 175 -8.50 -24.06 3.42
CA TRP A 175 -9.03 -23.74 4.75
C TRP A 175 -9.30 -25.04 5.52
N TYR A 176 -8.92 -25.11 6.80
CA TYR A 176 -9.09 -26.28 7.66
C TYR A 176 -9.65 -25.92 9.03
N SER A 177 -10.70 -26.61 9.48
CA SER A 177 -11.25 -26.44 10.82
C SER A 177 -10.57 -27.38 11.81
N GLN A 178 -10.00 -26.84 12.90
CA GLN A 178 -9.53 -27.67 14.00
C GLN A 178 -10.68 -28.43 14.68
N ALA A 179 -11.86 -27.83 14.77
CA ALA A 179 -12.97 -28.36 15.57
C ALA A 179 -13.72 -29.50 14.87
N SER A 180 -13.98 -29.37 13.57
CA SER A 180 -14.68 -30.42 12.79
C SER A 180 -13.75 -31.34 12.02
N GLY A 181 -12.54 -30.88 11.69
CA GLY A 181 -11.62 -31.59 10.80
C GLY A 181 -11.94 -31.41 9.30
N ASP A 182 -12.88 -30.53 8.96
CA ASP A 182 -13.22 -30.24 7.57
C ASP A 182 -12.10 -29.45 6.87
N ALA A 183 -11.92 -29.69 5.57
CA ALA A 183 -11.03 -28.95 4.70
C ALA A 183 -11.76 -28.50 3.43
N PHE A 184 -11.52 -27.26 3.01
CA PHE A 184 -12.13 -26.69 1.80
C PHE A 184 -11.07 -25.99 0.96
N ASP A 185 -11.12 -26.24 -0.36
CA ASP A 185 -10.33 -25.52 -1.34
C ASP A 185 -10.94 -24.13 -1.55
N CYS A 186 -10.11 -23.10 -1.43
CA CYS A 186 -10.55 -21.72 -1.54
C CYS A 186 -9.88 -21.00 -2.71
N ARG A 187 -10.64 -20.10 -3.35
CA ARG A 187 -10.19 -19.20 -4.41
C ARG A 187 -10.35 -17.76 -3.97
N ARG A 188 -9.43 -16.91 -4.41
CA ARG A 188 -9.49 -15.46 -4.13
C ARG A 188 -10.68 -14.84 -4.87
N GLU A 189 -11.41 -13.94 -4.19
CA GLU A 189 -12.48 -13.11 -4.76
C GLU A 189 -11.99 -11.72 -5.19
#